data_AF-A0A151R7A6-F1
#
_entry.id   AF-A0A151R7A6-F1
#
_cell.length_a   1.000
_cell.length_b   1.000
_cell.length_c   1.000
_cell.angle_alpha   90.00
_cell.angle_beta   90.00
_cell.angle_gamma   90.00
#
_symmetry.space_group_name_H-M   'P 1'
#
loop_
_entity.id
_entity.type
_entity.pdbx_description
1 polymer ?
#
loop_
_entity_poly.entity_id
_entity_poly.type
_entity_poly.pdbx_seq_one_letter_code
_entity_poly.pdbx_strand_id
1 'polypeptide(L)'
;METRAVKVRCQRIGCDAMFYLDDNPDGSCRYHDSGPIFHDGTKEWSCCKKRSHDFSLFLEIPGCKTGKHTTEKQVFTQVKKNTRWYQSHLDAL
;
A
#
# COMPACT_ATOMS: atom_id res chain seq x y z
N MET A 1 -29.67 -21.68 10.81
CA MET A 1 -28.84 -21.64 9.58
C MET A 1 -27.47 -21.20 10.01
N GLU A 2 -26.54 -22.14 10.17
CA GLU A 2 -25.14 -21.83 10.50
C GLU A 2 -24.55 -21.11 9.28
N THR A 3 -24.26 -19.82 9.39
CA THR A 3 -23.48 -19.12 8.37
C THR A 3 -22.09 -19.75 8.36
N ARG A 4 -21.79 -20.57 7.34
CA ARG A 4 -20.43 -21.10 7.15
C ARG A 4 -19.47 -19.92 7.10
N ALA A 5 -18.61 -19.80 8.11
CA ALA A 5 -17.57 -18.79 8.13
C ALA A 5 -16.66 -18.97 6.90
N VAL A 6 -16.63 -17.97 6.01
CA VAL A 6 -15.80 -17.99 4.80
C VAL A 6 -14.50 -17.27 5.12
N LYS A 7 -13.36 -17.95 4.95
CA LYS A 7 -12.06 -17.30 4.95
C LYS A 7 -11.92 -16.47 3.68
N VAL A 8 -11.57 -15.21 3.84
CA VAL A 8 -11.31 -14.26 2.74
C VAL A 8 -9.88 -13.77 2.78
N ARG A 9 -9.32 -13.41 1.62
CA ARG A 9 -7.94 -12.90 1.52
C ARG A 9 -7.90 -11.41 1.81
N CYS A 10 -6.96 -10.98 2.65
CA CYS A 10 -6.65 -9.57 2.85
C CYS A 10 -6.23 -8.91 1.52
N GLN A 11 -6.73 -7.69 1.27
CA GLN A 11 -6.40 -6.90 0.08
C GLN A 11 -5.47 -5.70 0.39
N ARG A 12 -4.95 -5.61 1.62
CA ARG A 12 -3.93 -4.60 1.95
C ARG A 12 -2.57 -5.02 1.42
N ILE A 13 -1.81 -4.07 0.90
CA ILE A 13 -0.48 -4.33 0.36
C ILE A 13 0.47 -4.78 1.48
N GLY A 14 1.23 -5.84 1.23
CA GLY A 14 2.16 -6.44 2.18
C GLY A 14 1.49 -7.40 3.18
N CYS A 15 0.22 -7.76 2.96
CA CYS A 15 -0.50 -8.76 3.74
C CYS A 15 -1.19 -9.79 2.84
N ASP A 16 -0.76 -11.05 2.92
CA ASP A 16 -1.35 -12.17 2.16
C ASP A 16 -2.19 -13.12 3.03
N ALA A 17 -2.55 -12.69 4.24
CA ALA A 17 -3.29 -13.50 5.19
C ALA A 17 -4.73 -13.81 4.71
N MET A 18 -5.18 -15.02 5.01
CA MET A 18 -6.59 -15.42 4.95
C MET A 18 -7.20 -15.23 6.34
N PHE A 19 -8.30 -14.49 6.44
CA PHE A 19 -8.94 -14.15 7.72
C PHE A 19 -10.45 -14.39 7.66
N TYR A 20 -11.10 -14.50 8.82
CA TYR A 20 -12.55 -14.53 8.94
C TYR A 20 -13.06 -13.13 9.28
N LEU A 21 -14.22 -12.74 8.76
CA LEU A 21 -14.79 -11.40 9.06
C LEU A 21 -15.14 -11.26 10.55
N ASP A 22 -15.56 -12.36 11.16
CA ASP A 22 -15.90 -12.53 12.58
C ASP A 22 -14.68 -12.69 13.50
N ASP A 23 -13.52 -13.11 12.98
CA ASP A 23 -12.24 -13.22 13.70
C ASP A 23 -11.18 -12.32 13.05
N ASN A 24 -11.34 -11.00 13.27
CA ASN A 24 -10.47 -9.95 12.72
C ASN A 24 -10.15 -8.90 13.81
N PRO A 25 -9.30 -9.28 14.81
CA PRO A 25 -8.91 -8.37 15.87
C PRO A 25 -8.07 -7.22 15.33
N ASP A 26 -8.09 -6.09 16.05
CA ASP A 26 -7.23 -4.97 15.69
C ASP A 26 -5.74 -5.36 15.82
N GLY A 27 -4.90 -4.83 14.95
CA GLY A 27 -3.48 -5.16 14.90
C GLY A 27 -3.10 -6.48 14.20
N SER A 28 -4.05 -7.33 13.82
CA SER A 28 -3.81 -8.63 13.16
C SER A 28 -3.20 -8.51 11.75
N CYS A 29 -3.50 -7.42 11.04
CA CYS A 29 -2.97 -7.15 9.71
C CYS A 29 -1.75 -6.25 9.80
N ARG A 30 -0.60 -6.68 9.25
CA ARG A 30 0.57 -5.83 9.02
C ARG A 30 0.67 -5.45 7.54
N TYR A 31 0.65 -4.17 7.21
CA TYR A 31 0.51 -3.69 5.83
C TYR A 31 1.22 -2.36 5.56
N HIS A 32 1.35 -2.02 4.28
CA HIS A 32 1.77 -0.70 3.80
C HIS A 32 0.54 0.17 3.49
N ASP A 33 0.47 1.36 4.08
CA ASP A 33 -0.66 2.29 3.93
C ASP A 33 -0.44 3.35 2.85
N SER A 34 0.63 3.24 2.08
CA SER A 34 0.92 4.12 0.95
C SER A 34 1.59 3.36 -0.18
N GLY A 35 1.39 3.82 -1.41
CA GLY A 35 1.89 3.16 -2.61
C GLY A 35 3.41 3.19 -2.77
N PRO A 36 3.93 2.37 -3.70
CA PRO A 36 5.35 2.35 -4.04
C PRO A 36 5.76 3.61 -4.82
N ILE A 37 7.01 4.02 -4.65
CA ILE A 37 7.71 5.09 -5.38
C ILE A 37 8.82 4.41 -6.18
N PHE A 38 8.92 4.74 -7.46
CA PHE A 38 9.94 4.21 -8.36
C PHE A 38 10.82 5.35 -8.90
N HIS A 39 12.09 5.39 -8.50
CA HIS A 39 13.08 6.38 -8.94
C HIS A 39 14.47 5.75 -9.07
N ASP A 40 15.18 6.03 -10.18
CA ASP A 40 16.57 5.61 -10.42
C ASP A 40 16.81 4.10 -10.19
N GLY A 41 15.89 3.27 -10.69
CA GLY A 41 15.94 1.80 -10.51
C GLY A 41 15.66 1.32 -9.09
N THR A 42 15.43 2.23 -8.14
CA THR A 42 15.07 1.94 -6.75
C THR A 42 13.55 1.87 -6.60
N LYS A 43 13.07 0.90 -5.82
CA LYS A 43 11.66 0.77 -5.42
C LYS A 43 11.57 1.11 -3.93
N GLU A 44 10.73 2.05 -3.55
CA GLU A 44 10.58 2.53 -2.17
C GLU A 44 9.11 2.53 -1.74
N TRP A 45 8.82 2.12 -0.50
CA TRP A 45 7.49 2.30 0.09
C TRP A 45 7.33 3.70 0.67
N SER A 46 6.34 4.47 0.19
CA SER A 46 6.12 5.85 0.66
C SER A 46 5.93 5.95 2.18
N CYS A 47 5.26 4.95 2.76
CA CYS A 47 4.85 4.91 4.17
C CYS A 47 6.01 4.74 5.16
N CYS A 48 7.03 3.96 4.82
CA CYS A 48 8.14 3.65 5.74
C CYS A 48 9.53 3.89 5.17
N LYS A 49 9.64 4.36 3.92
CA LYS A 49 10.90 4.69 3.24
C LYS A 49 11.87 3.51 3.08
N LYS A 50 11.40 2.29 3.36
CA LYS A 50 12.13 1.06 3.05
C LYS A 50 12.17 0.89 1.54
N ARG A 51 13.35 0.54 1.04
CA ARG A 51 13.65 0.50 -0.38
C ARG A 51 14.50 -0.71 -0.76
N SER A 52 14.42 -1.12 -2.01
CA SER A 52 15.27 -2.14 -2.62
C SER A 52 15.47 -1.81 -4.10
N HIS A 53 16.61 -2.23 -4.66
CA HIS A 53 16.81 -2.23 -6.11
C HIS A 53 16.23 -3.48 -6.78
N ASP A 54 16.15 -4.58 -6.03
CA ASP A 54 15.52 -5.83 -6.47
C ASP A 54 14.01 -5.81 -6.23
N PHE A 55 13.25 -6.26 -7.22
CA PHE A 55 11.78 -6.24 -7.18
C PHE A 55 11.20 -7.29 -6.24
N SER A 56 11.77 -8.49 -6.18
CA SER A 56 11.30 -9.57 -5.30
C SER A 56 11.51 -9.19 -3.83
N LEU A 57 12.71 -8.74 -3.48
CA LEU A 57 13.04 -8.25 -2.14
C LEU A 57 12.18 -7.05 -1.76
N PHE A 58 11.80 -6.20 -2.72
CA PHE A 58 10.89 -5.07 -2.47
C PHE A 58 9.49 -5.51 -2.04
N LEU A 59 8.94 -6.54 -2.70
CA LEU A 59 7.63 -7.12 -2.36
C LEU A 59 7.65 -7.85 -1.01
N GLU A 60 8.79 -8.43 -0.64
CA GLU A 60 8.99 -9.11 0.66
C GLU A 60 9.13 -8.13 1.84
N ILE A 61 9.31 -6.83 1.58
CA ILE A 61 9.40 -5.83 2.66
C ILE A 61 8.11 -5.87 3.49
N PRO A 62 8.20 -6.21 4.79
CA PRO A 62 7.00 -6.31 5.61
C PRO A 62 6.34 -4.95 5.79
N GLY A 63 5.00 -4.97 5.83
CA GLY A 63 4.18 -3.82 6.16
C GLY A 63 4.66 -3.09 7.42
N CYS A 64 4.52 -1.77 7.43
CA CYS A 64 4.96 -0.92 8.53
C CYS A 64 3.83 -0.46 9.47
N LYS A 65 2.57 -0.64 9.08
CA LYS A 65 1.40 -0.33 9.91
C LYS A 65 0.66 -1.59 10.31
N THR A 66 -0.08 -1.49 11.40
CA THR A 66 -0.96 -2.54 11.91
C THR A 66 -2.42 -2.10 11.90
N GLY A 67 -3.35 -3.04 11.91
CA GLY A 67 -4.80 -2.78 11.95
C GLY A 67 -5.59 -4.02 11.60
N LYS A 68 -6.87 -3.87 11.25
CA LYS A 68 -7.71 -4.98 10.77
C LYS A 68 -7.45 -5.35 9.31
N HIS A 69 -7.59 -6.63 9.02
CA HIS A 69 -7.65 -7.13 7.63
C HIS A 69 -8.87 -6.56 6.91
N THR A 70 -8.81 -6.43 5.59
CA THR A 70 -9.93 -5.95 4.76
C THR A 70 -9.97 -6.68 3.42
N THR A 71 -11.16 -6.82 2.86
CA THR A 71 -11.40 -7.29 1.49
C THR A 71 -11.39 -6.15 0.47
N GLU A 72 -11.21 -4.91 0.92
CA GLU A 72 -11.17 -3.72 0.06
C GLU A 72 -9.76 -3.47 -0.48
N LYS A 73 -9.67 -3.35 -1.81
CA LYS A 73 -8.42 -2.97 -2.48
C LYS A 73 -8.07 -1.52 -2.16
N GLN A 74 -6.83 -1.30 -1.75
CA GLN A 74 -6.33 0.04 -1.44
C GLN A 74 -6.09 0.80 -2.75
N VAL A 75 -6.75 1.94 -2.93
CA VAL A 75 -6.57 2.81 -4.10
C VAL A 75 -5.56 3.89 -3.72
N PHE A 76 -4.31 3.73 -4.12
CA PHE A 76 -3.30 4.78 -3.94
C PHE A 76 -3.38 5.74 -5.13
N THR A 77 -4.02 6.88 -4.94
CA THR A 77 -3.96 7.97 -5.93
C THR A 77 -2.52 8.47 -6.01
N GLN A 78 -1.90 8.33 -7.18
CA GLN A 78 -0.66 9.02 -7.49
C GLN A 78 -0.84 10.52 -7.24
N VAL A 79 0.00 11.10 -6.39
CA VAL A 79 -0.01 12.55 -6.17
C VAL A 79 0.30 13.23 -7.51
N LYS A 80 -0.68 13.94 -8.07
CA LYS A 80 -0.45 14.82 -9.21
C LYS A 80 0.61 15.85 -8.80
N LYS A 81 1.79 15.81 -9.42
CA LYS A 81 2.80 16.86 -9.26
C LYS A 81 2.14 18.17 -9.66
N ASN A 82 2.00 19.10 -8.71
CA ASN A 82 1.39 20.40 -8.96
C ASN A 82 2.38 21.24 -9.78
N THR A 83 2.24 21.27 -11.11
CA THR A 83 3.10 21.97 -12.08
C THR A 83 2.88 23.49 -12.09
N ARG A 84 2.50 24.10 -10.96
CA ARG A 84 2.16 25.53 -10.91
C ARG A 84 3.36 26.46 -11.19
N TRP A 85 4.58 25.96 -11.03
CA TRP A 85 5.81 26.71 -11.28
C TRP A 85 6.30 26.69 -12.75
N TYR A 86 5.85 25.72 -13.56
CA TYR A 86 6.27 25.60 -14.96
C TYR A 86 5.46 26.51 -15.89
N GLN A 87 4.19 26.76 -15.55
CA GLN A 87 3.33 27.63 -16.36
C GLN A 87 3.71 29.12 -16.23
N SER A 88 4.08 29.58 -15.03
CA SER A 88 4.43 30.98 -14.78
C SER A 88 5.72 31.46 -15.46
N HIS A 89 6.50 30.56 -16.07
CA HIS A 89 7.73 30.92 -16.79
C HIS A 89 7.54 30.98 -18.31
N LEU A 90 6.45 30.42 -18.85
CA LEU A 90 6.11 30.50 -20.28
C LEU A 90 5.29 31.74 -20.62
N ASP A 91 4.49 32.25 -19.67
CA ASP A 91 3.69 33.47 -19.84
C ASP A 91 4.52 34.77 -19.64
N ALA A 92 5.83 34.65 -19.40
CA ALA A 92 6.77 35.76 -19.19
C ALA A 92 7.78 35.94 -20.35
N LEU A 93 7.56 35.25 -21.47
CA LEU A 93 8.22 35.48 -22.77
C LEU A 93 7.23 36.15 -23.72
#